data_AF-A0AA37V7I8-F1
#
_entry.id   AF-A0AA37V7I8-F1
#
_cell.length_a   1.000
_cell.length_b   1.000
_cell.length_c   1.000
_cell.angle_alpha   90.00
_cell.angle_beta   90.00
_cell.angle_gamma   90.00
#
_symmetry.space_group_name_H-M   'P 1'
#
loop_
_entity.id
_entity.type
_entity.pdbx_description
1 polymer ?
#
loop_
_entity_poly.entity_id
_entity_poly.type
_entity_poly.pdbx_seq_one_letter_code
_entity_poly.pdbx_strand_id
1 'polypeptide(L)'
;MKLPTFIVVALTGLVAPALAGPPAALVEDVQGEVAGAELMDYVAPGQVIKLGRDGSVVMSYLKSCRRETVSGAGSVTIGPAESTADGVMLKSDIVNCDASHAQASSRETSEVAATIVRGLGPDSAPLAQAVIYGASPIVEAKGRGTLIVERLDQPGERQQIELTGRQYKGRFYDFAGTSHPLTPGGTYVASFGPSRLVFKVDAQAKAGPGPAIGRLIRLN
;
A
#
# COMPACT_ATOMS: atom_id res chain seq x y z
N MET A 1 45.10 1.55 56.46
CA MET A 1 43.76 1.74 55.88
C MET A 1 43.83 1.38 54.40
N LYS A 2 43.14 0.32 53.96
CA LYS A 2 43.11 -0.17 52.56
C LYS A 2 41.72 0.13 52.00
N LEU A 3 41.62 0.90 50.92
CA LEU A 3 40.37 1.16 50.19
C LEU A 3 40.05 -0.02 49.25
N PRO A 4 38.79 -0.47 49.14
CA PRO A 4 38.40 -1.52 48.20
C PRO A 4 38.08 -0.93 46.82
N THR A 5 38.62 -1.58 45.79
CA THR A 5 38.35 -1.33 44.38
C THR A 5 36.94 -1.83 44.02
N PHE A 6 36.04 -0.93 43.64
CA PHE A 6 34.74 -1.31 43.08
C PHE A 6 34.88 -1.54 41.56
N ILE A 7 34.65 -2.78 41.12
CA ILE A 7 34.50 -3.13 39.71
C ILE A 7 33.01 -2.96 39.37
N VAL A 8 32.68 -1.96 38.57
CA VAL A 8 31.36 -1.80 37.95
C VAL A 8 31.37 -2.59 36.64
N VAL A 9 30.67 -3.72 36.62
CA VAL A 9 30.41 -4.50 35.39
C VAL A 9 29.27 -3.80 34.64
N ALA A 10 29.60 -3.13 33.54
CA ALA A 10 28.62 -2.55 32.63
C ALA A 10 27.96 -3.67 31.82
N LEU A 11 26.69 -3.97 32.11
CA LEU A 11 25.88 -4.91 31.35
C LEU A 11 25.34 -4.19 30.10
N THR A 12 26.09 -4.21 29.00
CA THR A 12 25.62 -3.73 27.70
C THR A 12 24.58 -4.70 27.14
N GLY A 13 23.30 -4.35 27.26
CA GLY A 13 22.21 -5.09 26.62
C GLY A 13 22.32 -5.00 25.10
N LEU A 14 22.44 -6.14 24.42
CA LEU A 14 22.24 -6.23 22.98
C LEU A 14 20.78 -5.93 22.67
N VAL A 15 20.49 -4.71 22.23
CA VAL A 15 19.22 -4.41 21.57
C VAL A 15 19.29 -5.06 20.20
N ALA A 16 18.70 -6.25 20.06
CA ALA A 16 18.55 -6.87 18.75
C ALA A 16 17.71 -5.92 17.87
N PRO A 17 18.15 -5.62 16.63
CA PRO A 17 17.32 -4.86 15.72
C PRO A 17 16.05 -5.67 15.48
N ALA A 18 14.89 -5.10 15.82
CA ALA A 18 13.63 -5.63 15.36
C ALA A 18 13.69 -5.57 13.82
N LEU A 19 13.89 -6.72 13.18
CA LEU A 19 13.72 -6.85 11.74
C LEU A 19 12.24 -6.56 11.48
N ALA A 20 11.94 -5.33 11.09
CA ALA A 20 10.64 -4.99 10.55
C ALA A 20 10.44 -5.88 9.32
N GLY A 21 9.60 -6.91 9.47
CA GLY A 21 9.22 -7.78 8.37
C GLY A 21 8.56 -6.97 7.25
N PRO A 22 8.40 -7.57 6.05
CA PRO A 22 7.64 -6.92 4.98
C PRO A 22 6.25 -6.53 5.49
N PRO A 23 5.66 -5.42 4.98
CA PRO A 23 4.35 -4.97 5.41
C PRO A 23 3.30 -6.07 5.15
N ALA A 24 2.43 -6.32 6.13
CA ALA A 24 1.37 -7.31 6.04
C ALA A 24 0.06 -6.70 5.54
N ALA A 25 -0.29 -5.52 6.05
CA ALA A 25 -1.52 -4.83 5.71
C ALA A 25 -1.32 -3.32 5.58
N LEU A 26 -2.23 -2.67 4.85
CA LEU A 26 -2.36 -1.22 4.72
C LEU A 26 -3.61 -0.76 5.47
N VAL A 27 -3.48 0.24 6.32
CA VAL A 27 -4.60 0.85 7.04
C VAL A 27 -5.37 1.77 6.10
N GLU A 28 -6.67 1.55 5.97
CA GLU A 28 -7.55 2.26 5.04
C GLU A 28 -8.45 3.30 5.72
N ASP A 29 -8.74 3.14 7.01
CA ASP A 29 -9.57 4.06 7.78
C ASP A 29 -9.26 3.94 9.26
N VAL A 30 -9.36 5.06 9.99
CA VAL A 30 -9.18 5.14 11.44
C VAL A 30 -10.20 6.11 12.00
N GLN A 31 -10.97 5.66 12.99
CA GLN A 31 -12.00 6.44 13.67
C GLN A 31 -11.86 6.30 15.19
N GLY A 32 -12.15 7.38 15.92
CA GLY A 32 -12.07 7.39 17.37
C GLY A 32 -10.65 7.23 17.90
N GLU A 33 -10.51 6.64 19.08
CA GLU A 33 -9.22 6.41 19.74
C GLU A 33 -8.60 5.10 19.23
N VAL A 34 -7.54 5.23 18.44
CA VAL A 34 -6.73 4.10 17.94
C VAL A 34 -5.26 4.41 18.15
N ALA A 35 -4.54 3.51 18.81
CA ALA A 35 -3.11 3.64 19.07
C ALA A 35 -2.33 2.53 18.35
N GLY A 36 -1.22 2.91 17.72
CA GLY A 36 -0.34 1.99 16.99
C GLY A 36 -0.67 1.83 15.50
N ALA A 37 -1.58 2.63 14.96
CA ALA A 37 -1.86 2.71 13.53
C ALA A 37 -2.54 4.03 13.18
N GLU A 38 -2.19 4.60 12.04
CA GLU A 38 -2.88 5.73 11.43
C GLU A 38 -3.29 5.38 9.99
N LEU A 39 -4.21 6.15 9.42
CA LEU A 39 -4.61 6.03 8.02
C LEU A 39 -3.38 5.96 7.08
N MET A 40 -3.42 5.05 6.10
CA MET A 40 -2.35 4.67 5.17
C MET A 40 -1.02 4.25 5.80
N ASP A 41 -1.00 3.83 7.08
CA ASP A 41 0.15 3.09 7.59
C ASP A 41 0.20 1.69 7.01
N TYR A 42 1.43 1.26 6.73
CA TYR A 42 1.71 -0.15 6.64
C TYR A 42 1.93 -0.71 8.04
N VAL A 43 1.30 -1.84 8.33
CA VAL A 43 1.44 -2.56 9.59
C VAL A 43 2.11 -3.91 9.37
N ALA A 44 2.96 -4.33 10.31
CA ALA A 44 3.76 -5.54 10.20
C ALA A 44 3.20 -6.67 11.09
N PRO A 45 3.50 -7.95 10.78
CA PRO A 45 3.13 -9.06 11.65
C PRO A 45 3.69 -8.87 13.07
N GLY A 46 2.88 -9.19 14.08
CA GLY A 46 3.18 -9.02 15.50
C GLY A 46 2.91 -7.62 16.03
N GLN A 47 2.59 -6.64 15.18
CA GLN A 47 2.17 -5.32 15.62
C GLN A 47 0.81 -5.41 16.34
N VAL A 48 0.68 -4.67 17.44
CA VAL A 48 -0.56 -4.59 18.21
C VAL A 48 -1.17 -3.20 18.04
N ILE A 49 -2.43 -3.16 17.62
CA ILE A 49 -3.22 -1.93 17.55
C ILE A 49 -4.22 -1.95 18.70
N LYS A 50 -4.26 -0.88 19.49
CA LYS A 50 -5.18 -0.73 20.63
C LYS A 50 -6.31 0.20 20.24
N LEU A 51 -7.54 -0.18 20.61
CA LEU A 51 -8.74 0.57 20.31
C LEU A 51 -9.44 0.99 21.61
N GLY A 52 -9.90 2.24 21.67
CA GLY A 52 -10.82 2.73 22.70
C GLY A 52 -12.26 2.26 22.46
N ARG A 53 -13.19 2.69 23.30
CA ARG A 53 -14.61 2.24 23.24
C ARG A 53 -15.28 2.49 21.89
N ASP A 54 -15.02 3.66 21.31
CA ASP A 54 -15.55 4.07 20.01
C ASP A 54 -14.50 3.96 18.90
N GLY A 55 -13.40 3.24 19.17
CA GLY A 55 -12.32 3.04 18.20
C GLY A 55 -12.76 2.13 17.07
N SER A 56 -12.36 2.47 15.84
CA SER A 56 -12.45 1.58 14.69
C SER A 56 -11.27 1.76 13.75
N VAL A 57 -10.78 0.64 13.19
CA VAL A 57 -9.76 0.65 12.15
C VAL A 57 -10.17 -0.30 11.04
N VAL A 58 -10.00 0.14 9.79
CA VAL A 58 -10.13 -0.71 8.60
C VAL A 58 -8.73 -0.92 8.04
N MET A 59 -8.38 -2.17 7.72
CA MET A 59 -7.10 -2.49 7.10
C MET A 59 -7.26 -3.59 6.06
N SER A 60 -6.41 -3.57 5.04
CA SER A 60 -6.41 -4.59 4.00
C SER A 60 -5.06 -5.27 3.90
N TYR A 61 -5.09 -6.60 3.95
CA TYR A 61 -3.92 -7.45 3.86
C TYR A 61 -3.44 -7.57 2.42
N LEU A 62 -2.16 -7.28 2.24
CA LEU A 62 -1.52 -7.23 0.94
C LEU A 62 -1.44 -8.62 0.30
N LYS A 63 -1.27 -9.68 1.10
CA LYS A 63 -1.07 -11.05 0.61
C LYS A 63 -2.36 -11.84 0.40
N SER A 64 -3.41 -11.55 1.16
CA SER A 64 -4.65 -12.34 1.17
C SER A 64 -5.84 -11.64 0.54
N CYS A 65 -5.70 -10.36 0.12
CA CYS A 65 -6.81 -9.50 -0.27
C CYS A 65 -7.93 -9.42 0.80
N ARG A 66 -7.60 -9.75 2.04
CA ARG A 66 -8.54 -9.71 3.16
C ARG A 66 -8.65 -8.29 3.66
N ARG A 67 -9.87 -7.76 3.71
CA ARG A 67 -10.19 -6.47 4.33
C ARG A 67 -10.84 -6.72 5.67
N GLU A 68 -10.23 -6.19 6.72
CA GLU A 68 -10.67 -6.34 8.09
C GLU A 68 -11.17 -5.02 8.63
N THR A 69 -12.30 -5.05 9.33
CA THR A 69 -12.83 -3.94 10.11
C THR A 69 -12.84 -4.34 11.57
N VAL A 70 -12.07 -3.62 12.38
CA VAL A 70 -11.95 -3.83 13.82
C VAL A 70 -12.66 -2.69 14.52
N SER A 71 -13.42 -3.00 15.58
CA SER A 71 -14.15 -1.98 16.35
C SER A 71 -14.39 -2.39 17.80
N GLY A 72 -14.56 -1.39 18.67
CA GLY A 72 -14.78 -1.57 20.10
C GLY A 72 -13.48 -1.57 20.91
N ALA A 73 -13.63 -1.55 22.24
CA ALA A 73 -12.49 -1.47 23.16
C ALA A 73 -11.72 -2.79 23.24
N GLY A 74 -10.41 -2.73 23.07
CA GLY A 74 -9.53 -3.89 23.19
C GLY A 74 -8.29 -3.75 22.33
N SER A 75 -7.79 -4.87 21.81
CA SER A 75 -6.66 -4.86 20.90
C SER A 75 -6.80 -5.87 19.77
N VAL A 76 -6.07 -5.60 18.69
CA VAL A 76 -5.91 -6.51 17.56
C VAL A 76 -4.44 -6.71 17.28
N THR A 77 -4.03 -7.97 17.12
CA THR A 77 -2.65 -8.33 16.75
C THR A 77 -2.62 -8.68 15.27
N ILE A 78 -1.75 -7.99 14.53
CA ILE A 78 -1.59 -8.16 13.09
C ILE A 78 -0.86 -9.48 12.82
N GLY A 79 -1.48 -10.39 12.09
CA GLY A 79 -0.81 -11.56 11.54
C GLY A 79 -0.21 -11.30 10.15
N PRO A 80 0.31 -12.33 9.47
CA PRO A 80 0.86 -12.20 8.12
C PRO A 80 -0.22 -12.10 7.01
N ALA A 81 -1.45 -12.54 7.27
CA ALA A 81 -2.53 -12.59 6.27
C ALA A 81 -3.93 -12.27 6.83
N GLU A 82 -4.06 -12.19 8.16
CA GLU A 82 -5.27 -11.85 8.91
C GLU A 82 -4.89 -11.48 10.35
N SER A 83 -5.80 -10.88 11.09
CA SER A 83 -5.57 -10.49 12.49
C SER A 83 -6.15 -11.47 13.51
N THR A 84 -5.63 -11.39 14.73
CA THR A 84 -6.26 -11.98 15.92
C THR A 84 -6.79 -10.87 16.84
N ALA A 85 -8.02 -11.02 17.31
CA ALA A 85 -8.72 -10.03 18.13
C ALA A 85 -8.74 -10.41 19.61
N ASP A 86 -8.57 -9.42 20.48
CA ASP A 86 -8.74 -9.53 21.93
C ASP A 86 -9.65 -8.40 22.45
N GLY A 87 -10.85 -8.75 22.90
CA GLY A 87 -11.86 -7.81 23.39
C GLY A 87 -12.56 -6.96 22.31
N VAL A 88 -12.06 -6.94 21.08
CA VAL A 88 -12.64 -6.19 19.94
C VAL A 88 -13.53 -7.06 19.05
N MET A 89 -14.44 -6.43 18.32
CA MET A 89 -15.15 -7.06 17.22
C MET A 89 -14.31 -6.98 15.94
N LEU A 90 -14.05 -8.13 15.32
CA LEU A 90 -13.34 -8.26 14.05
C LEU A 90 -14.30 -8.79 12.98
N LYS A 91 -14.52 -7.99 11.93
CA LYS A 91 -15.21 -8.41 10.70
C LYS A 91 -14.20 -8.53 9.57
N SER A 92 -14.42 -9.48 8.69
CA SER A 92 -13.49 -9.77 7.61
C SER A 92 -14.20 -10.13 6.32
N ASP A 93 -13.77 -9.52 5.23
CA ASP A 93 -14.27 -9.74 3.88
C ASP A 93 -13.11 -9.96 2.91
N ILE A 94 -13.33 -10.72 1.84
CA ILE A 94 -12.38 -10.80 0.72
C ILE A 94 -12.79 -9.75 -0.31
N VAL A 95 -11.83 -8.91 -0.69
CA VAL A 95 -12.03 -7.90 -1.74
C VAL A 95 -11.24 -8.28 -2.98
N ASN A 96 -11.67 -7.77 -4.14
CA ASN A 96 -10.89 -7.95 -5.36
C ASN A 96 -9.57 -7.18 -5.25
N CYS A 97 -8.46 -7.90 -5.37
CA CYS A 97 -7.12 -7.32 -5.36
C CYS A 97 -6.14 -8.23 -6.10
N ASP A 98 -5.05 -7.65 -6.59
CA ASP A 98 -3.92 -8.41 -7.12
C ASP A 98 -2.88 -8.57 -6.02
N ALA A 99 -2.98 -9.68 -5.28
CA ALA A 99 -2.08 -9.99 -4.18
C ALA A 99 -0.61 -10.12 -4.63
N SER A 100 -0.38 -10.53 -5.89
CA SER A 100 0.98 -10.66 -6.43
C SER A 100 1.62 -9.29 -6.59
N HIS A 101 0.88 -8.32 -7.12
CA HIS A 101 1.33 -6.94 -7.24
C HIS A 101 1.45 -6.24 -5.87
N ALA A 102 0.49 -6.44 -4.98
CA ALA A 102 0.49 -5.82 -3.66
C ALA A 102 1.76 -6.17 -2.83
N GLN A 103 2.31 -7.37 -3.05
CA GLN A 103 3.54 -7.86 -2.41
C GLN A 103 4.83 -7.50 -3.18
N ALA A 104 4.73 -7.17 -4.46
CA ALA A 104 5.89 -6.98 -5.31
C ALA A 104 6.75 -5.79 -4.88
N SER A 105 8.06 -5.91 -5.10
CA SER A 105 8.95 -4.76 -5.01
C SER A 105 8.82 -3.90 -6.27
N SER A 106 8.92 -2.59 -6.08
CA SER A 106 8.88 -1.59 -7.15
C SER A 106 10.03 -1.72 -8.14
N ARG A 107 11.21 -2.17 -7.69
CA ARG A 107 12.39 -2.37 -8.55
C ARG A 107 12.18 -3.47 -9.58
N GLU A 108 11.76 -4.65 -9.13
CA GLU A 108 11.51 -5.80 -10.01
C GLU A 108 10.44 -5.44 -11.05
N THR A 109 9.39 -4.77 -10.60
CA THR A 109 8.30 -4.28 -11.45
C THR A 109 8.78 -3.27 -12.50
N SER A 110 9.70 -2.38 -12.13
CA SER A 110 10.21 -1.34 -13.05
C SER A 110 11.06 -1.90 -14.19
N GLU A 111 11.91 -2.90 -13.91
CA GLU A 111 12.74 -3.56 -14.92
C GLU A 111 11.87 -4.30 -15.96
N VAL A 112 10.82 -4.98 -15.49
CA VAL A 112 9.83 -5.64 -16.36
C VAL A 112 9.04 -4.62 -17.17
N ALA A 113 8.57 -3.54 -16.53
CA ALA A 113 7.83 -2.46 -17.21
C ALA A 113 8.64 -1.81 -18.33
N ALA A 114 9.93 -1.53 -18.10
CA ALA A 114 10.80 -0.95 -19.11
C ALA A 114 10.95 -1.88 -20.33
N THR A 115 10.95 -3.20 -20.13
CA THR A 115 11.04 -4.19 -21.21
C THR A 115 9.76 -4.26 -22.01
N ILE A 116 8.60 -4.27 -21.34
CA ILE A 116 7.28 -4.25 -22.00
C ILE A 116 7.17 -3.03 -22.89
N VAL A 117 7.41 -1.82 -22.33
CA VAL A 117 7.28 -0.56 -23.10
C VAL A 117 8.24 -0.51 -24.29
N ARG A 118 9.48 -1.01 -24.14
CA ARG A 118 10.44 -1.09 -25.25
C ARG A 118 10.03 -2.10 -26.34
N GLY A 119 9.29 -3.14 -25.97
CA GLY A 119 8.81 -4.17 -26.88
C GLY A 119 7.49 -3.84 -27.58
N LEU A 120 6.84 -2.71 -27.27
CA LEU A 120 5.59 -2.33 -27.93
C LEU A 120 5.85 -1.90 -29.38
N GLY A 121 5.43 -2.74 -30.32
CA GLY A 121 5.25 -2.39 -31.73
C GLY A 121 3.79 -2.15 -32.08
N PRO A 122 3.48 -1.72 -33.33
CA PRO A 122 2.12 -1.40 -33.77
C PRO A 122 1.10 -2.53 -33.60
N ASP A 123 1.55 -3.79 -33.59
CA ASP A 123 0.68 -4.98 -33.47
C ASP A 123 0.80 -5.71 -32.13
N SER A 124 1.51 -5.15 -31.14
CA SER A 124 1.79 -5.83 -29.86
C SER A 124 0.86 -5.35 -28.76
N ALA A 125 0.04 -6.26 -28.21
CA ALA A 125 -0.76 -5.97 -27.04
C ALA A 125 0.13 -5.84 -25.78
N PRO A 126 0.00 -4.76 -24.98
CA PRO A 126 0.77 -4.60 -23.75
C PRO A 126 0.38 -5.66 -22.72
N LEU A 127 1.37 -6.40 -22.21
CA LEU A 127 1.18 -7.34 -21.10
C LEU A 127 1.17 -6.57 -19.78
N ALA A 128 0.06 -6.65 -19.04
CA ALA A 128 -0.05 -6.05 -17.73
C ALA A 128 0.69 -6.90 -16.67
N GLN A 129 1.39 -6.23 -15.76
CA GLN A 129 2.08 -6.86 -14.62
C GLN A 129 1.22 -6.87 -13.36
N ALA A 130 0.16 -6.06 -13.36
CA ALA A 130 -0.75 -5.92 -12.25
C ALA A 130 -2.17 -5.68 -12.76
N VAL A 131 -3.16 -6.08 -11.98
CA VAL A 131 -4.56 -5.68 -12.16
C VAL A 131 -5.02 -4.83 -10.98
N ILE A 132 -5.59 -3.66 -11.26
CA ILE A 132 -6.32 -2.87 -10.26
C ILE A 132 -7.82 -2.97 -10.51
N TYR A 133 -8.60 -3.01 -9.44
CA TYR A 133 -10.04 -3.25 -9.43
C TYR A 133 -10.88 -1.99 -9.20
N GLY A 134 -10.25 -0.82 -9.08
CA GLY A 134 -10.92 0.48 -9.10
C GLY A 134 -10.33 1.40 -10.16
N ALA A 135 -11.20 2.21 -10.77
CA ALA A 135 -10.82 3.13 -11.85
C ALA A 135 -10.12 4.40 -11.32
N SER A 136 -10.18 4.64 -10.01
CA SER A 136 -9.43 5.69 -9.34
C SER A 136 -8.28 5.06 -8.54
N PRO A 137 -7.06 4.92 -9.10
CA PRO A 137 -5.95 4.32 -8.38
C PRO A 137 -5.48 5.14 -7.18
N ILE A 138 -4.79 4.48 -6.25
CA ILE A 138 -3.97 5.10 -5.22
C ILE A 138 -2.52 4.82 -5.59
N VAL A 139 -1.73 5.86 -5.86
CA VAL A 139 -0.33 5.72 -6.26
C VAL A 139 0.57 6.03 -5.06
N GLU A 140 1.38 5.05 -4.65
CA GLU A 140 2.49 5.23 -3.72
C GLU A 140 3.74 5.67 -4.49
N ALA A 141 4.03 6.96 -4.46
CA ALA A 141 5.19 7.61 -5.08
C ALA A 141 5.77 8.66 -4.11
N LYS A 142 6.96 8.37 -3.56
CA LYS A 142 7.57 9.20 -2.52
C LYS A 142 8.26 10.43 -3.09
N GLY A 143 7.97 11.60 -2.50
CA GLY A 143 8.71 12.83 -2.78
C GLY A 143 8.08 13.68 -3.90
N ARG A 144 8.90 14.51 -4.54
CA ARG A 144 8.45 15.49 -5.54
C ARG A 144 8.77 15.03 -6.97
N GLY A 145 7.96 15.47 -7.92
CA GLY A 145 8.19 15.24 -9.35
C GLY A 145 6.90 14.92 -10.08
N THR A 146 7.04 14.57 -11.35
CA THR A 146 5.89 14.31 -12.22
C THR A 146 5.52 12.83 -12.24
N LEU A 147 4.30 12.52 -11.84
CA LEU A 147 3.64 11.23 -12.09
C LEU A 147 2.98 11.29 -13.47
N ILE A 148 3.32 10.33 -14.33
CA ILE A 148 2.69 10.16 -15.64
C ILE A 148 1.89 8.86 -15.63
N VAL A 149 0.63 8.92 -16.01
CA VAL A 149 -0.22 7.74 -16.26
C VAL A 149 -0.67 7.80 -17.71
N GLU A 150 -0.21 6.86 -18.53
CA GLU A 150 -0.43 6.84 -19.97
C GLU A 150 -1.05 5.52 -20.39
N ARG A 151 -2.08 5.58 -21.23
CA ARG A 151 -2.73 4.41 -21.80
C ARG A 151 -1.89 3.83 -22.92
N LEU A 152 -1.74 2.50 -22.90
CA LEU A 152 -0.90 1.76 -23.84
C LEU A 152 -1.70 1.01 -24.91
N ASP A 153 -2.92 0.58 -24.61
CA ASP A 153 -3.75 -0.19 -25.54
C ASP A 153 -4.50 0.70 -26.56
N GLN A 154 -4.65 1.99 -26.26
CA GLN A 154 -5.25 2.98 -27.15
C GLN A 154 -4.54 4.34 -27.02
N PRO A 155 -4.38 5.09 -28.12
CA PRO A 155 -3.76 6.40 -28.07
C PRO A 155 -4.68 7.45 -27.41
N GLY A 156 -4.06 8.50 -26.85
CA GLY A 156 -4.74 9.75 -26.50
C GLY A 156 -5.06 9.97 -25.02
N GLU A 157 -5.01 8.93 -24.18
CA GLU A 157 -5.24 9.08 -22.74
C GLU A 157 -3.90 9.14 -22.00
N ARG A 158 -3.49 10.35 -21.62
CA ARG A 158 -2.28 10.60 -20.82
C ARG A 158 -2.56 11.66 -19.78
N GLN A 159 -2.34 11.30 -18.52
CA GLN A 159 -2.48 12.18 -17.37
C GLN A 159 -1.10 12.51 -16.81
N GLN A 160 -0.88 13.78 -16.49
CA GLN A 160 0.35 14.29 -15.88
C GLN A 160 -0.01 14.99 -14.58
N ILE A 161 0.51 14.48 -13.47
CA ILE A 161 0.22 14.97 -12.12
C ILE A 161 1.54 15.40 -11.48
N GLU A 162 1.60 16.65 -11.03
CA GLU A 162 2.78 17.14 -10.30
C GLU A 162 2.64 16.82 -8.80
N LEU A 163 3.53 15.96 -8.30
CA LEU A 163 3.62 15.60 -6.90
C LEU A 163 4.54 16.58 -6.19
N THR A 164 4.03 17.23 -5.14
CA THR A 164 4.75 18.32 -4.44
C THR A 164 5.63 17.82 -3.28
N GLY A 165 5.50 16.56 -2.92
CA GLY A 165 6.07 15.97 -1.69
C GLY A 165 5.18 16.15 -0.46
N ARG A 166 4.01 16.81 -0.61
CA ARG A 166 3.06 17.10 0.48
C ARG A 166 1.75 16.29 0.43
N GLN A 167 1.63 15.43 -0.55
CA GLN A 167 0.59 14.40 -0.65
C GLN A 167 0.61 13.51 0.61
N TYR A 168 -0.44 12.71 0.81
CA TYR A 168 -0.67 12.05 2.09
C TYR A 168 0.53 11.18 2.51
N LYS A 169 1.01 11.35 3.74
CA LYS A 169 2.27 10.76 4.26
C LYS A 169 3.50 10.97 3.36
N GLY A 170 3.51 12.05 2.58
CA GLY A 170 4.56 12.41 1.62
C GLY A 170 4.68 11.47 0.42
N ARG A 171 3.75 10.53 0.24
CA ARG A 171 3.91 9.45 -0.75
C ARG A 171 2.63 8.93 -1.41
N PHE A 172 1.44 9.12 -0.82
CA PHE A 172 0.21 8.57 -1.38
C PHE A 172 -0.59 9.65 -2.10
N TYR A 173 -0.86 9.43 -3.38
CA TYR A 173 -1.75 10.25 -4.19
C TYR A 173 -2.98 9.43 -4.58
N ASP A 174 -4.17 9.87 -4.17
CA ASP A 174 -5.44 9.19 -4.43
C ASP A 174 -6.24 9.88 -5.54
N PHE A 175 -6.57 9.14 -6.59
CA PHE A 175 -7.35 9.62 -7.72
C PHE A 175 -8.85 9.74 -7.40
N ALA A 176 -9.36 9.15 -6.31
CA ALA A 176 -10.79 9.17 -5.99
C ALA A 176 -11.33 10.58 -5.71
N GLY A 177 -10.48 11.49 -5.24
CA GLY A 177 -10.82 12.90 -5.05
C GLY A 177 -10.70 13.76 -6.31
N THR A 178 -10.37 13.17 -7.45
CA THR A 178 -10.06 13.89 -8.69
C THR A 178 -11.12 13.63 -9.76
N SER A 179 -11.24 14.55 -10.73
CA SER A 179 -12.14 14.42 -11.89
C SER A 179 -11.60 13.51 -13.00
N HIS A 180 -10.55 12.72 -12.75
CA HIS A 180 -9.80 12.01 -13.78
C HIS A 180 -9.66 10.50 -13.49
N PRO A 181 -10.78 9.76 -13.35
CA PRO A 181 -10.69 8.30 -13.28
C PRO A 181 -10.11 7.74 -14.59
N LEU A 182 -9.46 6.58 -14.49
CA LEU A 182 -9.00 5.81 -15.63
C LEU A 182 -10.17 5.05 -16.27
N THR A 183 -10.00 4.67 -17.54
CA THR A 183 -11.00 3.90 -18.28
C THR A 183 -10.98 2.42 -17.86
N PRO A 184 -12.11 1.85 -17.39
CA PRO A 184 -12.22 0.41 -17.11
C PRO A 184 -11.83 -0.44 -18.32
N GLY A 185 -11.08 -1.51 -18.07
CA GLY A 185 -10.56 -2.41 -19.11
C GLY A 185 -9.28 -1.93 -19.81
N GLY A 186 -8.87 -0.67 -19.64
CA GLY A 186 -7.66 -0.11 -20.26
C GLY A 186 -6.37 -0.65 -19.64
N THR A 187 -5.30 -0.67 -20.45
CA THR A 187 -3.95 -1.00 -19.99
C THR A 187 -3.11 0.25 -19.97
N TYR A 188 -2.46 0.52 -18.85
CA TYR A 188 -1.75 1.76 -18.59
C TYR A 188 -0.31 1.49 -18.16
N VAL A 189 0.53 2.50 -18.35
CA VAL A 189 1.80 2.63 -17.67
C VAL A 189 1.74 3.80 -16.70
N ALA A 190 2.10 3.56 -15.44
CA ALA A 190 2.41 4.62 -14.49
C ALA A 190 3.94 4.78 -14.39
N SER A 191 4.43 6.01 -14.44
CA SER A 191 5.85 6.35 -14.32
C SER A 191 6.07 7.48 -13.32
N PHE A 192 7.05 7.32 -12.44
CA PHE A 192 7.49 8.37 -11.51
C PHE A 192 9.00 8.23 -11.25
N GLY A 193 9.78 9.23 -11.65
CA GLY A 193 11.24 9.13 -11.62
C GLY A 193 11.74 7.92 -12.43
N PRO A 194 12.59 7.04 -11.86
CA PRO A 194 13.05 5.82 -12.53
C PRO A 194 12.02 4.68 -12.48
N SER A 195 10.99 4.79 -11.63
CA SER A 195 10.04 3.73 -11.36
C SER A 195 8.93 3.70 -12.40
N ARG A 196 8.53 2.49 -12.80
CA ARG A 196 7.48 2.28 -13.80
C ARG A 196 6.70 1.00 -13.52
N LEU A 197 5.40 1.00 -13.78
CA LEU A 197 4.54 -0.19 -13.72
C LEU A 197 3.58 -0.18 -14.91
N VAL A 198 3.44 -1.34 -15.58
CA VAL A 198 2.35 -1.57 -16.54
C VAL A 198 1.23 -2.32 -15.83
N PHE A 199 0.03 -1.77 -15.79
CA PHE A 199 -1.11 -2.35 -15.09
C PHE A 199 -2.37 -2.27 -15.95
N LYS A 200 -3.32 -3.18 -15.67
CA LYS A 200 -4.65 -3.18 -16.29
C LYS A 200 -5.67 -2.71 -15.27
N VAL A 201 -6.60 -1.88 -15.71
CA VAL A 201 -7.81 -1.56 -14.94
C VAL A 201 -8.84 -2.64 -15.24
N ASP A 202 -9.42 -3.25 -14.20
CA ASP A 202 -10.48 -4.25 -14.36
C ASP A 202 -11.64 -3.70 -15.19
N ALA A 203 -12.27 -4.56 -16.00
CA ALA A 203 -13.34 -4.14 -16.90
C ALA A 203 -14.61 -3.70 -16.16
N GLN A 204 -14.79 -4.12 -14.91
CA GLN A 204 -15.91 -3.76 -14.03
C GLN A 204 -15.51 -2.70 -12.99
N ALA A 205 -14.31 -2.12 -13.12
CA ALA A 205 -13.82 -1.11 -12.19
C ALA A 205 -14.74 0.11 -12.16
N LYS A 206 -14.97 0.63 -10.95
CA LYS A 206 -15.76 1.84 -10.71
C LYS A 206 -14.84 2.99 -10.32
N ALA A 207 -15.22 4.21 -10.71
CA ALA A 207 -14.56 5.44 -10.27
C ALA A 207 -14.92 5.76 -8.82
N GLY A 208 -14.04 6.51 -8.15
CA GLY A 208 -14.23 6.99 -6.79
C GLY A 208 -13.59 6.09 -5.72
N PRO A 209 -14.01 6.26 -4.45
CA PRO A 209 -13.42 5.54 -3.33
C PRO A 209 -13.79 4.05 -3.36
N GLY A 210 -13.02 3.26 -2.62
CA GLY A 210 -13.15 1.82 -2.49
C GLY A 210 -11.94 1.24 -1.75
N PRO A 211 -11.91 -0.08 -1.49
CA PRO A 211 -10.79 -0.73 -0.81
C PRO A 211 -9.45 -0.32 -1.41
N ALA A 212 -8.55 0.21 -0.58
CA ALA A 212 -7.28 0.75 -1.01
C ALA A 212 -6.44 -0.32 -1.69
N ILE A 213 -6.46 -1.55 -1.18
CA ILE A 213 -5.65 -2.65 -1.71
C ILE A 213 -6.01 -3.04 -3.15
N GLY A 214 -7.29 -2.90 -3.53
CA GLY A 214 -7.74 -3.15 -4.90
C GLY A 214 -7.37 -2.03 -5.86
N ARG A 215 -6.84 -0.90 -5.36
CA ARG A 215 -6.57 0.32 -6.11
C ARG A 215 -5.10 0.73 -6.05
N LEU A 216 -4.29 0.05 -5.25
CA LEU A 216 -2.93 0.44 -4.91
C LEU A 216 -1.96 0.13 -6.05
N ILE A 217 -1.18 1.14 -6.42
CA ILE A 217 -0.03 1.07 -7.33
C ILE A 217 1.20 1.53 -6.56
N ARG A 218 2.28 0.75 -6.61
CA ARG A 218 3.52 1.04 -5.86
C ARG A 218 4.69 1.35 -6.80
N LEU A 219 5.23 2.57 -6.73
CA LEU A 219 6.30 3.11 -7.60
C LEU A 219 7.54 3.58 -6.81
N ASN A 220 7.76 3.02 -5.63
CA ASN A 220 8.71 3.47 -4.60
C ASN A 220 10.15 2.98 -4.77
#